data_AF-A0A834ZQD0-F1
#
_entry.id   AF-A0A834ZQD0-F1
#
_cell.length_a   1.000
_cell.length_b   1.000
_cell.length_c   1.000
_cell.angle_alpha   90.00
_cell.angle_beta   90.00
_cell.angle_gamma   90.00
#
_symmetry.space_group_name_H-M   'P 1'
#
loop_
_entity.id
_entity.type
_entity.pdbx_description
1 polymer ?
#
loop_
_entity_poly.entity_id
_entity_poly.type
_entity_poly.pdbx_seq_one_letter_code
_entity_poly.pdbx_strand_id
1 'polypeptide(L)'
;MEVPSVLHMIGGDGETSYSNNSIVQKTAISKARPFLEATLTDLYCTTFPECLRVADLGCSSGPNTLLVISEIIEVIEAICHEKNRISPELQVFLNDLPGNDFNSIFKSLPNFYGKLKKQKGEESGRCFISGVPGSFYGRLFPSTSLHFVHSSYSVHWLSQVPRGLESNKGNIYIGKASPPGVLKAYLEQFQRDFSKFLTLRSQEIVHGGRIFLTFLGRRSADPSSKECCYIWELLAKSLMNMVSEGLVEDAKLDSFNLPCYLPTAGEVRAIVAVEGSFIVDQLEFFDVNWDANDDDNNKDFVFDKCTSGKNVAKGIRAVAESMLTTHFGEAIIDDLFSRYTEHVAEHLSKEKTKHVNLVISMTKK
;
A
#
# COMPACT_ATOMS: atom_id res chain seq x y z
N MET A 1 -6.67 -12.06 15.46
CA MET A 1 -5.89 -12.37 14.24
C MET A 1 -4.46 -11.86 14.42
N GLU A 2 -3.46 -12.71 14.24
CA GLU A 2 -2.05 -12.29 14.20
C GLU A 2 -1.72 -11.75 12.81
N VAL A 3 -1.70 -10.42 12.66
CA VAL A 3 -1.57 -9.78 11.34
C VAL A 3 -0.33 -10.24 10.56
N PRO A 4 0.88 -10.33 11.15
CA PRO A 4 2.07 -10.72 10.40
C PRO A 4 2.05 -12.13 9.78
N SER A 5 1.23 -13.04 10.30
CA SER A 5 1.10 -14.41 9.79
C SER A 5 -0.09 -14.62 8.86
N VAL A 6 -1.01 -13.64 8.79
CA VAL A 6 -2.26 -13.75 8.03
C VAL A 6 -2.33 -12.76 6.88
N LEU A 7 -1.87 -11.52 7.09
CA LEU A 7 -1.90 -10.48 6.07
C LEU A 7 -0.84 -10.75 5.02
N HIS A 8 -1.30 -11.11 3.83
CA HIS A 8 -0.50 -11.07 2.60
C HIS A 8 -1.44 -10.89 1.42
N MET A 9 -0.92 -10.33 0.33
CA MET A 9 -1.66 -10.27 -0.93
C MET A 9 -1.77 -11.68 -1.54
N ILE A 10 -2.80 -11.95 -2.33
CA ILE A 10 -2.95 -13.25 -3.01
C ILE A 10 -1.83 -13.41 -4.03
N GLY A 11 -0.95 -14.38 -3.79
CA GLY A 11 0.23 -14.66 -4.62
C GLY A 11 -0.09 -15.36 -5.94
N GLY A 12 0.97 -15.68 -6.70
CA GLY A 12 0.85 -16.33 -8.00
C GLY A 12 0.35 -15.41 -9.13
N ASP A 13 -0.07 -16.04 -10.23
CA ASP A 13 -0.46 -15.43 -11.50
C ASP A 13 -1.89 -15.80 -11.92
N GLY A 14 -2.68 -16.35 -11.01
CA GLY A 14 -4.09 -16.71 -11.23
C GLY A 14 -5.01 -15.50 -11.40
N GLU A 15 -6.26 -15.77 -11.80
CA GLU A 15 -7.26 -14.71 -12.08
C GLU A 15 -7.55 -13.80 -10.88
N THR A 16 -7.47 -14.32 -9.65
CA THR A 16 -7.70 -13.58 -8.40
C THR A 16 -6.40 -13.08 -7.74
N SER A 17 -5.24 -13.32 -8.36
CA SER A 17 -3.95 -12.90 -7.82
C SER A 17 -3.80 -11.39 -7.77
N TYR A 18 -3.01 -10.90 -6.81
CA TYR A 18 -2.65 -9.49 -6.72
C TYR A 18 -1.85 -9.02 -7.93
N SER A 19 -1.01 -9.89 -8.51
CA SER A 19 -0.27 -9.59 -9.74
C SER A 19 -1.19 -9.12 -10.88
N ASN A 20 -2.37 -9.73 -11.01
CA ASN A 20 -3.33 -9.43 -12.09
C ASN A 20 -4.38 -8.37 -11.71
N ASN A 21 -4.51 -8.03 -10.42
CA ASN A 21 -5.60 -7.18 -9.92
C ASN A 21 -5.11 -5.93 -9.15
N SER A 22 -3.86 -5.52 -9.33
CA SER A 22 -3.23 -4.38 -8.64
C SER A 22 -3.09 -3.11 -9.50
N ILE A 23 -4.04 -2.88 -10.41
CA ILE A 23 -4.03 -1.73 -11.33
C ILE A 23 -4.17 -0.41 -10.57
N VAL A 24 -4.96 -0.37 -9.50
CA VAL A 24 -5.12 0.83 -8.64
C VAL A 24 -3.76 1.27 -8.08
N GLN A 25 -2.98 0.33 -7.54
CA GLN A 25 -1.67 0.58 -6.98
C GLN A 25 -0.67 0.98 -8.07
N LYS A 26 -0.75 0.36 -9.25
CA LYS A 26 0.05 0.76 -10.42
C LYS A 26 -0.22 2.22 -10.80
N THR A 27 -1.48 2.62 -10.89
CA THR A 27 -1.89 4.00 -11.21
C THR A 27 -1.42 4.97 -10.14
N ALA A 28 -1.48 4.58 -8.85
CA ALA A 28 -0.97 5.40 -7.76
C ALA A 28 0.55 5.60 -7.82
N ILE A 29 1.32 4.54 -8.12
CA ILE A 29 2.77 4.63 -8.34
C ILE A 29 3.07 5.63 -9.47
N SER A 30 2.41 5.49 -10.62
CA SER A 30 2.61 6.41 -11.75
C SER A 30 2.21 7.85 -11.44
N LYS A 31 1.14 8.09 -10.66
CA LYS A 31 0.77 9.44 -10.21
C LYS A 31 1.72 10.00 -9.15
N ALA A 32 2.36 9.15 -8.36
CA ALA A 32 3.33 9.54 -7.36
C ALA A 32 4.72 9.86 -7.96
N ARG A 33 4.99 9.41 -9.20
CA ARG A 33 6.30 9.56 -9.87
C ARG A 33 6.89 10.98 -9.85
N PRO A 34 6.14 12.08 -10.13
CA PRO A 34 6.73 13.42 -10.08
C PRO A 34 7.26 13.81 -8.68
N PHE A 35 6.60 13.33 -7.63
CA PHE A 35 7.03 13.55 -6.24
C PHE A 35 8.26 12.70 -5.88
N LEU A 36 8.32 11.47 -6.41
CA LEU A 36 9.49 10.60 -6.30
C LEU A 36 10.71 11.25 -6.97
N GLU A 37 10.53 11.80 -8.17
CA GLU A 37 11.58 12.48 -8.93
C GLU A 37 12.15 13.68 -8.19
N ALA A 38 11.28 14.55 -7.64
CA ALA A 38 11.70 15.65 -6.79
C ALA A 38 12.49 15.17 -5.57
N THR A 39 12.01 14.13 -4.90
CA THR A 39 12.66 13.57 -3.69
C THR A 39 14.06 13.00 -3.99
N LEU A 40 14.20 12.25 -5.08
CA LEU A 40 15.49 11.68 -5.48
C LEU A 40 16.45 12.77 -5.98
N THR A 41 15.95 13.79 -6.67
CA THR A 41 16.74 14.95 -7.08
C THR A 41 17.34 15.66 -5.86
N ASP A 42 16.53 15.89 -4.81
CA ASP A 42 17.00 16.52 -3.57
C ASP A 42 17.98 15.65 -2.79
N LEU A 43 17.76 14.32 -2.74
CA LEU A 43 18.71 13.37 -2.17
C LEU A 43 20.07 13.49 -2.88
N TYR A 44 20.07 13.56 -4.21
CA TYR A 44 21.27 13.69 -5.01
C TYR A 44 21.88 15.08 -4.95
N CYS A 45 21.15 16.14 -4.61
CA CYS A 45 21.76 17.44 -4.33
C CYS A 45 22.65 17.42 -3.07
N THR A 46 22.39 16.50 -2.13
CA THR A 46 23.07 16.44 -0.83
C THR A 46 24.05 15.28 -0.69
N THR A 47 23.81 14.16 -1.38
CA THR A 47 24.62 12.94 -1.25
C THR A 47 24.84 12.28 -2.62
N PHE A 48 26.02 11.69 -2.83
CA PHE A 48 26.35 10.95 -4.05
C PHE A 48 27.13 9.69 -3.70
N PRO A 49 26.46 8.66 -3.16
CA PRO A 49 27.13 7.44 -2.78
C PRO A 49 27.57 6.66 -4.02
N GLU A 50 28.71 5.96 -3.93
CA GLU A 50 29.13 5.01 -4.97
C GLU A 50 28.12 3.84 -5.12
N CYS A 51 27.48 3.46 -4.01
CA CYS A 51 26.40 2.50 -3.96
C CYS A 51 25.18 3.10 -3.25
N LEU A 52 24.12 3.37 -4.02
CA LEU A 52 22.84 3.78 -3.49
C LEU A 52 22.08 2.55 -2.96
N ARG A 53 21.76 2.59 -1.68
CA ARG A 53 21.01 1.54 -0.98
C ARG A 53 19.56 1.98 -0.80
N VAL A 54 18.66 1.23 -1.43
CA VAL A 54 17.22 1.52 -1.49
C VAL A 54 16.45 0.36 -0.86
N ALA A 55 15.47 0.66 -0.01
CA ALA A 55 14.51 -0.34 0.46
C ALA A 55 13.10 0.02 -0.02
N ASP A 56 12.37 -0.97 -0.54
CA ASP A 56 10.93 -0.88 -0.81
C ASP A 56 10.19 -1.69 0.26
N LEU A 57 9.45 -1.01 1.14
CA LEU A 57 8.80 -1.61 2.31
C LEU A 57 7.33 -1.90 2.05
N GLY A 58 6.97 -3.18 2.06
CA GLY A 58 5.67 -3.68 1.60
C GLY A 58 5.61 -3.77 0.09
N CYS A 59 6.57 -4.49 -0.51
CA CYS A 59 6.74 -4.58 -1.95
C CYS A 59 5.67 -5.45 -2.64
N SER A 60 4.95 -6.27 -1.89
CA SER A 60 4.02 -7.30 -2.37
C SER A 60 4.69 -8.25 -3.37
N SER A 61 3.95 -8.73 -4.37
CA SER A 61 4.38 -9.54 -5.49
C SER A 61 3.84 -9.00 -6.82
N GLY A 62 4.28 -9.57 -7.93
CA GLY A 62 3.82 -9.21 -9.26
C GLY A 62 4.54 -7.98 -9.88
N PRO A 63 3.97 -7.38 -10.93
CA PRO A 63 4.67 -6.41 -11.77
C PRO A 63 4.94 -5.07 -11.07
N ASN A 64 4.12 -4.67 -10.09
CA ASN A 64 4.26 -3.38 -9.41
C ASN A 64 5.56 -3.28 -8.60
N THR A 65 6.02 -4.39 -8.00
CA THR A 65 7.28 -4.43 -7.26
C THR A 65 8.46 -3.97 -8.12
N LEU A 66 8.59 -4.53 -9.33
CA LEU A 66 9.71 -4.20 -10.23
C LEU A 66 9.47 -2.92 -11.06
N LEU A 67 8.21 -2.45 -11.14
CA LEU A 67 7.89 -1.15 -11.70
C LEU A 67 8.54 -0.04 -10.86
N VAL A 68 8.33 -0.04 -9.53
CA VAL A 68 8.94 0.95 -8.62
C VAL A 68 10.46 0.99 -8.80
N ILE A 69 11.11 -0.17 -8.88
CA ILE A 69 12.56 -0.24 -9.07
C ILE A 69 12.98 0.33 -10.43
N SER A 70 12.23 0.05 -11.49
CA SER A 70 12.48 0.65 -12.81
C SER A 70 12.40 2.18 -12.74
N GLU A 71 11.37 2.74 -12.10
CA GLU A 71 11.19 4.19 -12.00
C GLU A 71 12.33 4.85 -11.21
N ILE A 72 12.76 4.24 -10.10
CA ILE A 72 13.89 4.73 -9.31
C ILE A 72 15.17 4.73 -10.14
N ILE A 73 15.46 3.65 -10.87
CA ILE A 73 16.65 3.57 -11.75
C ILE A 73 16.59 4.66 -12.82
N GLU A 74 15.45 4.81 -13.51
CA GLU A 74 15.28 5.83 -14.56
C GLU A 74 15.51 7.24 -14.05
N VAL A 75 14.95 7.58 -12.89
CA VAL A 75 15.12 8.90 -12.28
C VAL A 75 16.58 9.14 -11.91
N ILE A 76 17.25 8.17 -11.28
CA ILE A 76 18.66 8.30 -10.88
C ILE A 76 19.56 8.49 -12.09
N GLU A 77 19.35 7.72 -13.15
CA GLU A 77 20.14 7.83 -14.38
C GLU A 77 19.94 9.19 -15.05
N ALA A 78 18.70 9.69 -15.10
CA ALA A 78 18.42 11.02 -15.64
C ALA A 78 19.16 12.11 -14.84
N ILE A 79 19.09 12.06 -13.50
CA ILE A 79 19.81 12.99 -12.61
C ILE A 79 21.32 12.91 -12.83
N CYS A 80 21.88 11.70 -12.93
CA CYS A 80 23.32 11.51 -13.14
C CYS A 80 23.76 12.04 -14.51
N HIS A 81 22.98 11.77 -15.55
CA HIS A 81 23.24 12.28 -16.89
C HIS A 81 23.24 13.82 -16.91
N GLU A 82 22.22 14.47 -16.34
CA GLU A 82 22.15 15.92 -16.24
C GLU A 82 23.32 16.55 -15.46
N LYS A 83 23.82 15.84 -14.44
CA LYS A 83 24.94 16.29 -13.61
C LYS A 83 26.32 15.88 -14.17
N ASN A 84 26.39 15.25 -15.34
CA ASN A 84 27.60 14.67 -15.93
C ASN A 84 28.34 13.72 -14.96
N ARG A 85 27.59 12.81 -14.33
CA ARG A 85 28.10 11.82 -13.36
C ARG A 85 27.81 10.41 -13.81
N ILE A 86 28.62 9.48 -13.32
CA ILE A 86 28.42 8.04 -13.49
C ILE A 86 27.32 7.59 -12.53
N SER A 87 26.36 6.80 -13.03
CA SER A 87 25.33 6.19 -12.20
C SER A 87 25.94 5.25 -11.14
N PRO A 88 25.48 5.31 -9.88
CA PRO A 88 26.01 4.47 -8.82
C PRO A 88 25.54 3.02 -8.97
N GLU A 89 26.15 2.13 -8.19
CA GLU A 89 25.56 0.82 -7.96
C GLU A 89 24.27 0.97 -7.17
N LEU A 90 23.25 0.23 -7.57
CA LEU A 90 21.97 0.19 -6.88
C LEU A 90 21.85 -1.12 -6.13
N GLN A 91 21.80 -1.05 -4.80
CA GLN A 91 21.45 -2.19 -3.96
C GLN A 91 20.01 -2.02 -3.47
N VAL A 92 19.13 -2.89 -3.93
CA VAL A 92 17.69 -2.84 -3.67
C VAL A 92 17.31 -3.93 -2.68
N PHE A 93 16.58 -3.55 -1.65
CA PHE A 93 15.98 -4.44 -0.68
C PHE A 93 14.46 -4.43 -0.83
N LEU A 94 13.90 -5.54 -1.28
CA LEU A 94 12.45 -5.76 -1.34
C LEU A 94 12.00 -6.34 -0.01
N ASN A 95 11.27 -5.57 0.78
CA ASN A 95 10.74 -6.02 2.06
C ASN A 95 9.23 -6.29 1.96
N ASP A 96 8.80 -7.38 2.56
CA ASP A 96 7.40 -7.68 2.84
C ASP A 96 7.30 -8.66 4.02
N LEU A 97 6.08 -8.98 4.46
CA LEU A 97 5.84 -9.97 5.48
C LEU A 97 6.31 -11.37 5.03
N PRO A 98 6.65 -12.29 5.96
CA PRO A 98 7.18 -13.61 5.61
C PRO A 98 6.27 -14.46 4.72
N GLY A 99 4.95 -14.25 4.77
CA GLY A 99 3.97 -14.96 3.94
C GLY A 99 3.87 -14.47 2.49
N ASN A 100 4.58 -13.41 2.12
CA ASN A 100 4.55 -12.87 0.76
C ASN A 100 5.22 -13.81 -0.25
N ASP A 101 4.76 -13.77 -1.49
CA ASP A 101 5.27 -14.58 -2.59
C ASP A 101 6.55 -13.99 -3.20
N PHE A 102 7.65 -14.04 -2.44
CA PHE A 102 8.98 -13.67 -2.95
C PHE A 102 9.45 -14.56 -4.10
N ASN A 103 8.95 -15.81 -4.18
CA ASN A 103 9.35 -16.75 -5.22
C ASN A 103 8.92 -16.27 -6.61
N SER A 104 7.71 -15.73 -6.77
CA SER A 104 7.29 -15.16 -8.05
C SER A 104 8.14 -13.96 -8.46
N ILE A 105 8.51 -13.10 -7.51
CA ILE A 105 9.43 -11.97 -7.75
C ILE A 105 10.78 -12.51 -8.25
N PHE A 106 11.41 -13.42 -7.53
CA PHE A 106 12.74 -13.93 -7.87
C PHE A 106 12.76 -14.66 -9.22
N LYS A 107 11.70 -15.40 -9.56
CA LYS A 107 11.54 -16.01 -10.89
C LYS A 107 11.44 -14.97 -12.02
N SER A 108 10.95 -13.78 -11.73
CA SER A 108 10.82 -12.69 -12.73
C SER A 108 12.11 -11.87 -12.94
N LEU A 109 13.07 -11.94 -12.00
CA LEU A 109 14.31 -11.15 -12.04
C LEU A 109 15.15 -11.34 -13.31
N PRO A 110 15.35 -12.56 -13.86
CA PRO A 110 16.12 -12.73 -15.10
C PRO A 110 15.53 -11.93 -16.27
N ASN A 111 14.20 -11.91 -16.40
CA ASN A 111 13.51 -11.15 -17.44
C ASN A 111 13.63 -9.64 -17.20
N PHE A 112 13.58 -9.21 -15.94
CA PHE A 112 13.77 -7.82 -15.56
C PHE A 112 15.18 -7.31 -15.91
N TYR A 113 16.23 -8.02 -15.49
CA TYR A 113 17.61 -7.67 -15.84
C TYR A 113 17.85 -7.73 -17.35
N GLY A 114 17.24 -8.69 -18.05
CA GLY A 114 17.29 -8.76 -19.51
C GLY A 114 16.66 -7.54 -20.20
N LYS A 115 15.55 -7.01 -19.67
CA LYS A 115 14.93 -5.77 -20.16
C LYS A 115 15.80 -4.54 -19.88
N LEU A 116 16.33 -4.41 -18.66
CA LEU A 116 17.25 -3.32 -18.30
C LEU A 116 18.47 -3.29 -19.23
N LYS A 117 19.12 -4.45 -19.45
CA LYS A 117 20.29 -4.55 -20.34
C LYS A 117 19.95 -4.16 -21.79
N LYS A 118 18.76 -4.54 -22.30
CA LYS A 118 18.33 -4.20 -23.66
C LYS A 118 18.02 -2.72 -23.83
N GLN A 119 17.38 -2.10 -22.85
CA GLN A 119 16.97 -0.69 -22.94
C GLN A 119 18.12 0.27 -22.73
N LYS A 120 19.11 -0.12 -21.93
CA LYS A 120 20.09 0.82 -21.35
C LYS A 120 21.55 0.38 -21.48
N GLY A 121 21.83 -0.72 -22.18
CA GLY A 121 23.19 -1.20 -22.47
C GLY A 121 23.83 -2.04 -21.35
N GLU A 122 25.11 -2.40 -21.52
CA GLU A 122 25.82 -3.28 -20.57
C GLU A 122 26.08 -2.62 -19.20
N GLU A 123 26.18 -1.29 -19.15
CA GLU A 123 26.41 -0.53 -17.91
C GLU A 123 25.19 -0.52 -16.97
N SER A 124 24.02 -0.95 -17.42
CA SER A 124 22.80 -1.09 -16.60
C SER A 124 22.74 -2.33 -15.71
N GLY A 125 23.80 -3.16 -15.72
CA GLY A 125 23.92 -4.34 -14.86
C GLY A 125 24.25 -4.03 -13.38
N ARG A 126 24.27 -2.76 -12.97
CA ARG A 126 24.66 -2.33 -11.62
C ARG A 126 23.50 -2.31 -10.62
N CYS A 127 22.49 -3.15 -10.79
CA CYS A 127 21.34 -3.27 -9.89
C CYS A 127 21.31 -4.66 -9.23
N PHE A 128 21.31 -4.69 -7.90
CA PHE A 128 21.38 -5.90 -7.09
C PHE A 128 20.17 -5.98 -6.16
N ILE A 129 19.23 -6.86 -6.48
CA ILE A 129 17.98 -7.02 -5.74
C ILE A 129 18.09 -8.16 -4.72
N SER A 130 17.69 -7.89 -3.46
CA SER A 130 17.58 -8.87 -2.37
C SER A 130 16.21 -8.81 -1.72
N GLY A 131 15.69 -9.94 -1.23
CA GLY A 131 14.47 -9.97 -0.40
C GLY A 131 14.77 -9.88 1.10
N VAL A 132 13.92 -9.19 1.85
CA VAL A 132 14.03 -8.99 3.30
C VAL A 132 12.68 -9.31 3.95
N PRO A 133 12.41 -10.57 4.34
CA PRO A 133 11.16 -10.94 4.96
C PRO A 133 11.08 -10.42 6.41
N GLY A 134 10.00 -9.73 6.75
CA GLY A 134 9.77 -9.23 8.10
C GLY A 134 8.83 -8.02 8.14
N SER A 135 8.23 -7.77 9.30
CA SER A 135 7.40 -6.58 9.49
C SER A 135 8.28 -5.33 9.55
N PHE A 136 7.91 -4.30 8.79
CA PHE A 136 8.50 -2.95 8.94
C PHE A 136 8.13 -2.27 10.26
N TYR A 137 7.30 -2.87 11.12
CA TYR A 137 7.16 -2.47 12.53
C TYR A 137 8.22 -3.11 13.45
N GLY A 138 9.25 -3.73 12.86
CA GLY A 138 10.50 -4.14 13.49
C GLY A 138 11.75 -3.59 12.76
N ARG A 139 12.93 -3.85 13.34
CA ARG A 139 14.21 -3.58 12.66
C ARG A 139 14.39 -4.57 11.51
N LEU A 140 14.71 -4.06 10.33
CA LEU A 140 14.93 -4.82 9.11
C LEU A 140 16.39 -4.72 8.64
N PHE A 141 17.04 -3.60 8.95
CA PHE A 141 18.37 -3.28 8.44
C PHE A 141 19.34 -2.89 9.56
N PRO A 142 20.66 -3.04 9.35
CA PRO A 142 21.67 -2.43 10.20
C PRO A 142 21.49 -0.91 10.33
N SER A 143 22.08 -0.33 11.36
CA SER A 143 21.98 1.11 11.57
C SER A 143 22.72 1.86 10.44
N THR A 144 22.16 2.99 9.99
CA THR A 144 22.76 3.88 8.97
C THR A 144 23.20 3.15 7.69
N SER A 145 22.42 2.18 7.22
CA SER A 145 22.72 1.40 6.02
C SER A 145 21.89 1.79 4.79
N LEU A 146 20.81 2.55 4.95
CA LEU A 146 19.92 2.92 3.84
C LEU A 146 20.06 4.40 3.47
N HIS A 147 20.02 4.69 2.18
CA HIS A 147 20.01 6.07 1.67
C HIS A 147 18.58 6.53 1.34
N PHE A 148 17.77 5.60 0.83
CA PHE A 148 16.41 5.86 0.40
C PHE A 148 15.47 4.75 0.85
N VAL A 149 14.32 5.11 1.39
CA VAL A 149 13.23 4.20 1.71
C VAL A 149 12.01 4.61 0.90
N HIS A 150 11.49 3.68 0.11
CA HIS A 150 10.23 3.78 -0.59
C HIS A 150 9.19 2.88 0.10
N SER A 151 7.93 3.28 0.07
CA SER A 151 6.81 2.41 0.40
C SER A 151 5.55 2.94 -0.28
N SER A 152 4.83 2.05 -0.96
CA SER A 152 3.55 2.37 -1.59
C SER A 152 2.47 1.39 -1.12
N TYR A 153 1.34 1.93 -0.67
CA TYR A 153 0.14 1.18 -0.27
C TYR A 153 0.37 0.13 0.83
N SER A 154 1.33 0.35 1.73
CA SER A 154 1.63 -0.61 2.81
C SER A 154 1.51 -0.04 4.22
N VAL A 155 1.93 1.20 4.48
CA VAL A 155 1.98 1.77 5.85
C VAL A 155 0.61 2.08 6.49
N HIS A 156 -0.49 1.97 5.73
CA HIS A 156 -1.84 2.06 6.29
C HIS A 156 -2.31 0.75 6.96
N TRP A 157 -1.63 -0.37 6.70
CA TRP A 157 -1.86 -1.63 7.40
C TRP A 157 -1.23 -1.58 8.79
N LEU A 158 -2.04 -1.78 9.82
CA LEU A 158 -1.65 -1.75 11.22
C LEU A 158 -0.89 -3.02 11.61
N SER A 159 -0.06 -2.92 12.66
CA SER A 159 0.70 -4.06 13.19
C SER A 159 -0.19 -5.14 13.80
N GLN A 160 -1.40 -4.76 14.23
CA GLN A 160 -2.43 -5.62 14.79
C GLN A 160 -3.81 -4.97 14.63
N VAL A 161 -4.86 -5.78 14.74
CA VAL A 161 -6.21 -5.25 14.93
C VAL A 161 -6.25 -4.45 16.25
N PRO A 162 -6.84 -3.23 16.27
CA PRO A 162 -6.99 -2.48 17.51
C PRO A 162 -7.73 -3.29 18.58
N ARG A 163 -7.37 -3.07 19.85
CA ARG A 163 -8.05 -3.70 20.99
C ARG A 163 -9.30 -2.90 21.36
N GLY A 164 -10.28 -3.54 21.99
CA GLY A 164 -11.49 -2.85 22.44
C GLY A 164 -12.53 -2.62 21.34
N LEU A 165 -12.60 -3.51 20.34
CA LEU A 165 -13.50 -3.40 19.18
C LEU A 165 -14.78 -4.24 19.32
N GLU A 166 -15.05 -4.82 20.49
CA GLU A 166 -16.20 -5.69 20.75
C GLU A 166 -17.55 -4.99 20.54
N SER A 167 -17.55 -3.65 20.57
CA SER A 167 -18.72 -2.82 20.29
C SER A 167 -18.94 -2.50 18.81
N ASN A 168 -18.05 -2.91 17.89
CA ASN A 168 -18.14 -2.58 16.46
C ASN A 168 -19.10 -3.48 15.68
N LYS A 169 -20.29 -3.72 16.23
CA LYS A 169 -21.23 -4.71 15.71
C LYS A 169 -21.67 -4.43 14.27
N GLY A 170 -21.79 -5.48 13.46
CA GLY A 170 -22.19 -5.42 12.05
C GLY A 170 -21.21 -4.69 11.13
N ASN A 171 -20.02 -4.32 11.62
CA ASN A 171 -18.99 -3.63 10.84
C ASN A 171 -17.70 -4.44 10.87
N ILE A 172 -16.91 -4.31 9.80
CA ILE A 172 -15.58 -4.94 9.70
C ILE A 172 -14.43 -3.92 9.74
N TYR A 173 -14.77 -2.64 9.87
CA TYR A 173 -13.86 -1.50 9.95
C TYR A 173 -14.60 -0.33 10.63
N ILE A 174 -14.01 0.86 10.70
CA ILE A 174 -14.72 2.09 11.05
C ILE A 174 -15.85 2.29 10.03
N GLY A 175 -17.07 2.47 10.51
CA GLY A 175 -18.24 2.84 9.71
C GLY A 175 -19.09 3.89 10.41
N LYS A 176 -20.13 4.39 9.74
CA LYS A 176 -21.00 5.45 10.29
C LYS A 176 -21.67 5.10 11.63
N ALA A 177 -21.95 3.81 11.83
CA ALA A 177 -22.58 3.32 13.07
C ALA A 177 -21.57 2.94 14.16
N SER A 178 -20.26 3.03 13.89
CA SER A 178 -19.22 2.64 14.85
C SER A 178 -19.22 3.59 16.06
N PRO A 179 -19.17 3.06 17.30
CA PRO A 179 -19.07 3.88 18.50
C PRO A 179 -17.78 4.72 18.54
N PRO A 180 -17.75 5.89 19.19
CA PRO A 180 -16.56 6.73 19.29
C PRO A 180 -15.32 6.01 19.84
N GLY A 181 -15.50 5.01 20.70
CA GLY A 181 -14.41 4.18 21.23
C GLY A 181 -13.67 3.40 20.15
N VAL A 182 -14.38 2.93 19.11
CA VAL A 182 -13.80 2.22 17.96
C VAL A 182 -12.91 3.17 17.15
N LEU A 183 -13.42 4.36 16.81
CA LEU A 183 -12.68 5.38 16.07
C LEU A 183 -11.37 5.74 16.81
N LYS A 184 -11.47 5.95 18.13
CA LYS A 184 -10.32 6.24 18.99
C LYS A 184 -9.31 5.09 19.00
N ALA A 185 -9.76 3.84 19.14
CA ALA A 185 -8.87 2.67 19.18
C ALA A 185 -8.05 2.51 17.90
N TYR A 186 -8.68 2.74 16.73
CA TYR A 186 -8.00 2.73 15.43
C TYR A 186 -6.94 3.84 15.32
N LEU A 187 -7.30 5.07 15.68
CA LEU A 187 -6.35 6.20 15.67
C LEU A 187 -5.15 5.94 16.59
N GLU A 188 -5.39 5.49 17.83
CA GLU A 188 -4.32 5.21 18.78
C GLU A 188 -3.40 4.08 18.30
N GLN A 189 -3.95 3.05 17.64
CA GLN A 189 -3.15 1.98 17.05
C GLN A 189 -2.26 2.52 15.91
N PHE A 190 -2.82 3.32 15.00
CA PHE A 190 -2.05 3.95 13.94
C PHE A 190 -0.95 4.88 14.48
N GLN A 191 -1.23 5.69 15.49
CA GLN A 191 -0.25 6.57 16.12
C GLN A 191 0.95 5.78 16.66
N ARG A 192 0.70 4.68 17.38
CA ARG A 192 1.75 3.80 17.90
C ARG A 192 2.56 3.18 16.76
N ASP A 193 1.88 2.63 15.77
CA ASP A 193 2.49 1.90 14.67
C ASP A 193 3.34 2.81 13.77
N PHE A 194 2.78 3.96 13.37
CA PHE A 194 3.48 4.91 12.50
C PHE A 194 4.65 5.59 13.23
N SER A 195 4.49 5.97 14.51
CA SER A 195 5.61 6.47 15.32
C SER A 195 6.73 5.44 15.47
N LYS A 196 6.38 4.17 15.72
CA LYS A 196 7.35 3.07 15.79
C LYS A 196 8.05 2.85 14.46
N PHE A 197 7.31 2.86 13.35
CA PHE A 197 7.87 2.79 12.01
C PHE A 197 8.92 3.89 11.79
N LEU A 198 8.57 5.16 12.03
CA LEU A 198 9.50 6.29 11.90
C LEU A 198 10.74 6.11 12.79
N THR A 199 10.55 5.75 14.06
CA THR A 199 11.65 5.52 15.02
C THR A 199 12.63 4.44 14.55
N LEU A 200 12.12 3.38 13.92
CA LEU A 200 12.96 2.29 13.41
C LEU A 200 13.67 2.68 12.12
N ARG A 201 12.96 3.35 11.21
CA ARG A 201 13.54 3.85 9.96
C ARG A 201 14.60 4.91 10.21
N SER A 202 14.43 5.76 11.22
CA SER A 202 15.43 6.77 11.56
C SER A 202 16.74 6.14 12.02
N GLN A 203 16.73 4.95 12.62
CA GLN A 203 17.97 4.25 12.99
C GLN A 203 18.68 3.65 11.77
N GLU A 204 17.92 3.22 10.77
CA GLU A 204 18.43 2.48 9.59
C GLU A 204 18.87 3.39 8.44
N ILE A 205 18.26 4.57 8.32
CA ILE A 205 18.56 5.54 7.25
C ILE A 205 19.80 6.37 7.65
N VAL A 206 20.65 6.75 6.70
CA VAL A 206 21.78 7.67 6.93
C VAL A 206 21.31 9.10 7.19
N HIS A 207 22.11 9.94 7.86
CA HIS A 207 21.81 11.37 7.96
C HIS A 207 21.63 11.98 6.56
N GLY A 208 20.58 12.78 6.37
CA GLY A 208 20.22 13.30 5.05
C GLY A 208 19.62 12.26 4.08
N GLY A 209 19.42 11.00 4.50
CA GLY A 209 18.67 10.05 3.70
C GLY A 209 17.19 10.43 3.59
N ARG A 210 16.49 9.89 2.59
CA ARG A 210 15.10 10.22 2.30
C ARG A 210 14.17 9.04 2.53
N ILE A 211 12.94 9.34 2.94
CA ILE A 211 11.83 8.40 2.97
C ILE A 211 10.67 8.95 2.16
N PHE A 212 10.15 8.15 1.23
CA PHE A 212 9.06 8.49 0.33
C PHE A 212 7.94 7.47 0.51
N LEU A 213 6.78 7.93 0.97
CA LEU A 213 5.64 7.07 1.28
C LEU A 213 4.43 7.52 0.46
N THR A 214 3.71 6.55 -0.11
CA THR A 214 2.38 6.73 -0.69
C THR A 214 1.42 5.77 -0.01
N PHE A 215 0.32 6.24 0.55
CA PHE A 215 -0.65 5.36 1.20
C PHE A 215 -2.05 5.96 1.22
N LEU A 216 -3.05 5.11 1.45
CA LEU A 216 -4.43 5.54 1.58
C LEU A 216 -4.58 6.48 2.78
N GLY A 217 -5.23 7.61 2.56
CA GLY A 217 -5.51 8.61 3.59
C GLY A 217 -6.91 9.19 3.43
N ARG A 218 -7.14 10.34 4.06
CA ARG A 218 -8.42 11.05 3.98
C ARG A 218 -8.24 12.56 4.12
N ARG A 219 -9.12 13.32 3.47
CA ARG A 219 -9.21 14.77 3.63
C ARG A 219 -10.22 15.13 4.71
N SER A 220 -11.32 14.38 4.77
CA SER A 220 -12.34 14.53 5.81
C SER A 220 -11.75 14.35 7.22
N ALA A 221 -12.15 15.21 8.16
CA ALA A 221 -11.85 15.05 9.58
C ALA A 221 -12.63 13.90 10.23
N ASP A 222 -13.74 13.47 9.62
CA ASP A 222 -14.51 12.31 10.04
C ASP A 222 -13.96 11.01 9.42
N PRO A 223 -13.43 10.07 10.24
CA PRO A 223 -12.89 8.80 9.76
C PRO A 223 -13.97 7.82 9.26
N SER A 224 -15.25 8.10 9.52
CA SER A 224 -16.41 7.35 8.99
C SER A 224 -16.96 7.94 7.68
N SER A 225 -16.23 8.88 7.07
CA SER A 225 -16.63 9.47 5.80
C SER A 225 -16.49 8.48 4.64
N LYS A 226 -17.25 8.74 3.56
CA LYS A 226 -17.23 7.91 2.35
C LYS A 226 -15.85 7.76 1.71
N GLU A 227 -14.94 8.71 1.95
CA GLU A 227 -13.55 8.66 1.45
C GLU A 227 -12.78 7.45 2.01
N CYS A 228 -13.19 6.94 3.18
CA CYS A 228 -12.40 5.98 3.95
C CYS A 228 -13.05 4.61 4.06
N CYS A 229 -14.30 4.58 4.54
CA CYS A 229 -14.91 3.34 5.02
C CYS A 229 -15.73 2.62 3.96
N TYR A 230 -16.21 3.32 2.94
CA TYR A 230 -17.35 2.85 2.15
C TYR A 230 -17.09 1.56 1.39
N ILE A 231 -15.85 1.36 0.91
CA ILE A 231 -15.44 0.11 0.24
C ILE A 231 -15.57 -1.09 1.18
N TRP A 232 -15.26 -0.90 2.46
CA TRP A 232 -15.37 -1.92 3.51
C TRP A 232 -16.80 -2.03 4.05
N GLU A 233 -17.58 -0.95 4.07
CA GLU A 233 -19.01 -0.98 4.42
C GLU A 233 -19.80 -1.84 3.42
N LEU A 234 -19.48 -1.77 2.12
CA LEU A 234 -20.10 -2.63 1.11
C LEU A 234 -19.76 -4.11 1.31
N LEU A 235 -18.53 -4.42 1.75
CA LEU A 235 -18.12 -5.78 2.08
C LEU A 235 -18.78 -6.28 3.37
N ALA A 236 -18.87 -5.43 4.40
CA ALA A 236 -19.64 -5.71 5.62
C ALA A 236 -21.11 -6.00 5.29
N LYS A 237 -21.70 -5.23 4.38
CA LYS A 237 -23.07 -5.45 3.89
C LYS A 237 -23.23 -6.82 3.24
N SER A 238 -22.28 -7.24 2.40
CA SER A 238 -22.31 -8.58 1.82
C SER A 238 -22.23 -9.68 2.88
N LEU A 239 -21.38 -9.53 3.89
CA LEU A 239 -21.31 -10.46 5.03
C LEU A 239 -22.62 -10.48 5.84
N MET A 240 -23.23 -9.32 6.10
CA MET A 240 -24.52 -9.22 6.79
C MET A 240 -25.64 -9.96 6.04
N ASN A 241 -25.67 -9.88 4.71
CA ASN A 241 -26.62 -10.66 3.91
C ASN A 241 -26.41 -12.17 4.14
N MET A 242 -25.15 -12.63 4.13
CA MET A 242 -24.83 -14.04 4.41
C MET A 242 -25.20 -14.47 5.83
N VAL A 243 -25.08 -13.57 6.83
CA VAL A 243 -25.57 -13.81 8.19
C VAL A 243 -27.09 -13.99 8.20
N SER A 244 -27.83 -13.12 7.51
CA SER A 244 -29.29 -13.20 7.44
C SER A 244 -29.80 -14.48 6.77
N GLU A 245 -28.99 -15.09 5.89
CA GLU A 245 -29.27 -16.36 5.22
C GLU A 245 -28.77 -17.58 6.01
N GLY A 246 -28.09 -17.37 7.14
CA GLY A 246 -27.54 -18.45 7.97
C GLY A 246 -26.27 -19.09 7.42
N LEU A 247 -25.61 -18.47 6.43
CA LEU A 247 -24.34 -18.94 5.84
C LEU A 247 -23.12 -18.54 6.68
N VAL A 248 -23.24 -17.47 7.46
CA VAL A 248 -22.20 -16.96 8.37
C VAL A 248 -22.82 -16.75 9.75
N GLU A 249 -22.11 -17.15 10.80
CA GLU A 249 -22.53 -16.87 12.18
C GLU A 249 -22.39 -15.37 12.49
N ASP A 250 -23.42 -14.77 13.09
CA ASP A 250 -23.43 -13.36 13.51
C ASP A 250 -22.20 -13.00 14.36
N ALA A 251 -21.82 -13.88 15.30
CA ALA A 251 -20.64 -13.71 16.14
C ALA A 251 -19.31 -13.71 15.35
N LYS A 252 -19.24 -14.38 14.20
CA LYS A 252 -18.04 -14.34 13.33
C LYS A 252 -17.92 -13.00 12.62
N LEU A 253 -19.04 -12.41 12.20
CA LEU A 253 -19.02 -11.05 11.65
C LEU A 253 -18.57 -10.04 12.70
N ASP A 254 -19.20 -10.04 13.88
CA ASP A 254 -18.93 -9.08 14.96
C ASP A 254 -17.49 -9.14 15.51
N SER A 255 -16.82 -10.30 15.37
CA SER A 255 -15.43 -10.49 15.82
C SER A 255 -14.37 -10.16 14.77
N PHE A 256 -14.77 -9.90 13.51
CA PHE A 256 -13.84 -9.56 12.43
C PHE A 256 -13.66 -8.05 12.29
N ASN A 257 -12.42 -7.57 12.38
CA ASN A 257 -12.08 -6.17 12.13
C ASN A 257 -10.78 -6.08 11.34
N LEU A 258 -10.75 -5.21 10.34
CA LEU A 258 -9.59 -5.00 9.46
C LEU A 258 -8.49 -4.23 10.21
N PRO A 259 -7.22 -4.67 10.13
CA PRO A 259 -6.08 -3.96 10.70
C PRO A 259 -5.60 -2.86 9.75
N CYS A 260 -6.43 -1.87 9.46
CA CYS A 260 -6.12 -0.78 8.53
C CYS A 260 -6.53 0.56 9.14
N TYR A 261 -5.82 1.65 8.83
CA TYR A 261 -6.25 3.00 9.17
C TYR A 261 -5.89 4.01 8.08
N LEU A 262 -6.84 4.88 7.74
CA LEU A 262 -6.65 5.95 6.76
C LEU A 262 -6.53 7.29 7.49
N PRO A 263 -5.31 7.84 7.63
CA PRO A 263 -5.10 9.07 8.39
C PRO A 263 -5.33 10.34 7.54
N THR A 264 -5.54 11.45 8.24
CA THR A 264 -5.46 12.80 7.67
C THR A 264 -4.01 13.27 7.57
N ALA A 265 -3.78 14.29 6.74
CA ALA A 265 -2.52 15.03 6.71
C ALA A 265 -2.14 15.59 8.10
N GLY A 266 -3.11 16.08 8.87
CA GLY A 266 -2.88 16.62 10.21
C GLY A 266 -2.40 15.56 11.19
N GLU A 267 -3.02 14.38 11.19
CA GLU A 267 -2.59 13.23 12.02
C GLU A 267 -1.17 12.80 11.68
N VAL A 268 -0.84 12.65 10.38
CA VAL A 268 0.50 12.28 9.93
C VAL A 268 1.54 13.32 10.36
N ARG A 269 1.29 14.62 10.12
CA ARG A 269 2.21 15.70 10.52
C ARG A 269 2.42 15.73 12.03
N ALA A 270 1.36 15.54 12.82
CA ALA A 270 1.46 15.51 14.27
C ALA A 270 2.35 14.37 14.75
N ILE A 271 2.20 13.16 14.19
CA ILE A 271 3.02 12.00 14.55
C ILE A 271 4.50 12.24 14.17
N VAL A 272 4.77 12.73 12.95
CA VAL A 272 6.15 13.03 12.52
C VAL A 272 6.80 14.09 13.41
N ALA A 273 6.04 15.13 13.78
CA ALA A 273 6.54 16.19 14.65
C ALA A 273 6.86 15.69 16.07
N VAL A 274 6.00 14.82 16.62
CA VAL A 274 6.20 14.23 17.96
C VAL A 274 7.35 13.22 17.98
N GLU A 275 7.48 12.37 16.95
CA GLU A 275 8.59 11.41 16.85
C GLU A 275 9.93 12.12 16.63
N GLY A 276 9.95 13.13 15.75
CA GLY A 276 11.00 14.13 15.71
C GLY A 276 12.26 13.79 14.88
N SER A 277 12.40 12.59 14.32
CA SER A 277 13.61 12.19 13.57
C SER A 277 13.66 12.70 12.13
N PHE A 278 12.52 13.12 11.57
CA PHE A 278 12.40 13.53 10.18
C PHE A 278 11.89 14.96 10.01
N ILE A 279 12.25 15.58 8.89
CA ILE A 279 11.70 16.83 8.38
C ILE A 279 10.74 16.47 7.25
N VAL A 280 9.51 16.97 7.29
CA VAL A 280 8.55 16.79 6.19
C VAL A 280 8.89 17.77 5.08
N ASP A 281 9.37 17.26 3.95
CA ASP A 281 9.72 18.07 2.78
C ASP A 281 8.47 18.38 1.95
N GLN A 282 7.62 17.36 1.78
CA GLN A 282 6.39 17.47 1.02
C GLN A 282 5.32 16.55 1.59
N LEU A 283 4.07 16.99 1.57
CA LEU A 283 2.91 16.15 1.86
C LEU A 283 1.71 16.67 1.06
N GLU A 284 1.21 15.82 0.16
CA GLU A 284 0.18 16.16 -0.81
C GLU A 284 -0.86 15.05 -0.92
N PHE A 285 -2.01 15.37 -1.52
CA PHE A 285 -3.03 14.38 -1.85
C PHE A 285 -3.26 14.27 -3.36
N PHE A 286 -3.54 13.06 -3.81
CA PHE A 286 -4.07 12.82 -5.16
C PHE A 286 -5.10 11.69 -5.15
N ASP A 287 -5.97 11.68 -6.16
CA ASP A 287 -7.07 10.71 -6.22
C ASP A 287 -6.82 9.63 -7.28
N VAL A 288 -7.26 8.40 -6.99
CA VAL A 288 -7.28 7.28 -7.93
C VAL A 288 -8.69 6.67 -7.91
N ASN A 289 -9.30 6.45 -9.06
CA ASN A 289 -10.63 5.83 -9.15
C ASN A 289 -10.60 4.42 -8.54
N TRP A 290 -11.72 3.99 -7.93
CA TRP A 290 -11.82 2.62 -7.40
C TRP A 290 -11.61 1.59 -8.51
N ASP A 291 -12.26 1.78 -9.66
CA ASP A 291 -11.92 1.08 -10.89
C ASP A 291 -10.85 1.88 -11.63
N ALA A 292 -9.59 1.45 -11.55
CA ALA A 292 -8.50 2.13 -12.23
C ALA A 292 -8.54 1.98 -13.76
N ASN A 293 -9.43 1.14 -14.31
CA ASN A 293 -9.68 1.09 -15.75
C ASN A 293 -10.66 2.19 -16.23
N ASP A 294 -11.39 2.81 -15.29
CA ASP A 294 -12.21 4.00 -15.55
C ASP A 294 -11.28 5.22 -15.62
N ASP A 295 -10.71 5.47 -16.79
CA ASP A 295 -9.83 6.62 -17.03
C ASP A 295 -10.66 7.87 -17.32
N ASP A 296 -10.68 8.80 -16.35
CA ASP A 296 -11.32 10.12 -16.46
C ASP A 296 -10.84 10.90 -17.70
N ASN A 297 -9.65 10.63 -18.23
CA ASN A 297 -9.08 11.33 -19.38
C ASN A 297 -9.41 10.66 -20.71
N ASN A 298 -9.89 9.42 -20.69
CA ASN A 298 -10.26 8.70 -21.90
C ASN A 298 -11.68 9.08 -22.32
N LYS A 299 -11.80 9.97 -23.31
CA LYS A 299 -13.09 10.45 -23.85
C LYS A 299 -13.95 9.35 -24.47
N ASP A 300 -13.35 8.22 -24.83
CA ASP A 300 -14.02 7.07 -25.42
C ASP A 300 -14.42 6.02 -24.36
N PHE A 301 -14.11 6.25 -23.09
CA PHE A 301 -14.50 5.34 -22.02
C PHE A 301 -16.02 5.33 -21.83
N VAL A 302 -16.62 4.14 -21.94
CA VAL A 302 -18.03 3.91 -21.65
C VAL A 302 -18.12 3.15 -20.33
N PHE A 303 -18.71 3.80 -19.33
CA PHE A 303 -18.92 3.19 -18.02
C PHE A 303 -19.86 1.98 -18.13
N ASP A 304 -19.37 0.82 -17.68
CA ASP A 304 -20.17 -0.39 -17.49
C ASP A 304 -20.12 -0.81 -16.02
N LYS A 305 -21.24 -0.61 -15.30
CA LYS A 305 -21.32 -0.88 -13.87
C LYS A 305 -20.93 -2.31 -13.49
N CYS A 306 -21.25 -3.28 -14.36
CA CYS A 306 -20.99 -4.70 -14.11
C CYS A 306 -19.50 -5.00 -14.18
N THR A 307 -18.82 -4.49 -15.20
CA THR A 307 -17.37 -4.60 -15.37
C THR A 307 -16.64 -3.87 -14.27
N SER A 308 -17.02 -2.62 -13.96
CA SER A 308 -16.38 -1.87 -12.88
C SER A 308 -16.60 -2.50 -11.50
N GLY A 309 -17.80 -3.01 -11.22
CA GLY A 309 -18.07 -3.78 -10.01
C GLY A 309 -17.15 -4.99 -9.88
N LYS A 310 -16.97 -5.75 -10.97
CA LYS A 310 -16.06 -6.91 -11.00
C LYS A 310 -14.59 -6.52 -10.80
N ASN A 311 -14.13 -5.46 -11.46
CA ASN A 311 -12.76 -4.98 -11.35
C ASN A 311 -12.41 -4.60 -9.91
N VAL A 312 -13.28 -3.80 -9.27
CA VAL A 312 -13.11 -3.39 -7.87
C VAL A 312 -13.19 -4.59 -6.93
N ALA A 313 -14.15 -5.50 -7.15
CA ALA A 313 -14.29 -6.70 -6.33
C ALA A 313 -13.06 -7.60 -6.39
N LYS A 314 -12.49 -7.83 -7.58
CA LYS A 314 -11.26 -8.60 -7.73
C LYS A 314 -10.05 -7.91 -7.09
N GLY A 315 -9.94 -6.59 -7.21
CA GLY A 315 -8.88 -5.82 -6.54
C GLY A 315 -8.93 -5.96 -5.03
N ILE A 316 -10.12 -5.86 -4.43
CA ILE A 316 -10.30 -6.03 -2.99
C ILE A 316 -10.12 -7.49 -2.56
N ARG A 317 -10.58 -8.45 -3.37
CA ARG A 317 -10.34 -9.87 -3.14
C ARG A 317 -8.85 -10.18 -3.04
N ALA A 318 -8.06 -9.71 -4.00
CA ALA A 318 -6.62 -9.92 -4.04
C ALA A 318 -5.87 -9.34 -2.82
N VAL A 319 -6.49 -8.39 -2.11
CA VAL A 319 -5.93 -7.73 -0.93
C VAL A 319 -6.42 -8.33 0.39
N ALA A 320 -7.68 -8.76 0.46
CA ALA A 320 -8.35 -9.11 1.72
C ALA A 320 -8.63 -10.61 1.89
N GLU A 321 -8.57 -11.41 0.82
CA GLU A 321 -8.98 -12.83 0.84
C GLU A 321 -8.18 -13.65 1.86
N SER A 322 -6.89 -13.42 2.04
CA SER A 322 -6.08 -14.13 3.06
C SER A 322 -6.64 -13.97 4.48
N MET A 323 -7.04 -12.74 4.85
CA MET A 323 -7.66 -12.43 6.13
C MET A 323 -9.08 -13.01 6.25
N LEU A 324 -9.88 -12.89 5.19
CA LEU A 324 -11.26 -13.38 5.15
C LEU A 324 -11.31 -14.90 5.25
N THR A 325 -10.47 -15.59 4.47
CA THR A 325 -10.34 -17.06 4.48
C THR A 325 -9.93 -17.57 5.86
N THR A 326 -8.95 -16.91 6.49
CA THR A 326 -8.48 -17.32 7.82
C THR A 326 -9.58 -17.20 8.88
N HIS A 327 -10.46 -16.20 8.79
CA HIS A 327 -11.49 -15.94 9.81
C HIS A 327 -12.82 -16.65 9.53
N PHE A 328 -13.28 -16.62 8.28
CA PHE A 328 -14.59 -17.13 7.88
C PHE A 328 -14.53 -18.51 7.19
N GLY A 329 -13.36 -18.91 6.68
CA GLY A 329 -13.16 -20.13 5.91
C GLY A 329 -13.29 -19.93 4.39
N GLU A 330 -12.63 -20.79 3.61
CA GLU A 330 -12.59 -20.72 2.13
C GLU A 330 -13.98 -20.87 1.49
N ALA A 331 -14.86 -21.66 2.11
CA ALA A 331 -16.14 -22.06 1.54
C ALA A 331 -17.09 -20.88 1.23
N ILE A 332 -16.92 -19.74 1.90
CA ILE A 332 -17.80 -18.57 1.72
C ILE A 332 -17.26 -17.54 0.73
N ILE A 333 -15.98 -17.65 0.33
CA ILE A 333 -15.26 -16.53 -0.31
C ILE A 333 -15.82 -16.21 -1.69
N ASP A 334 -16.11 -17.23 -2.50
CA ASP A 334 -16.64 -17.00 -3.85
C ASP A 334 -18.04 -16.36 -3.81
N ASP A 335 -18.92 -16.85 -2.93
CA ASP A 335 -20.27 -16.28 -2.76
C ASP A 335 -20.20 -14.85 -2.19
N LEU A 336 -19.34 -14.62 -1.20
CA LEU A 336 -19.10 -13.29 -0.62
C LEU A 336 -18.68 -12.28 -1.71
N PHE A 337 -17.72 -12.63 -2.55
CA PHE A 337 -17.23 -11.73 -3.59
C PHE A 337 -18.21 -11.58 -4.77
N SER A 338 -19.08 -12.55 -5.01
CA SER A 338 -20.21 -12.40 -5.95
C SER A 338 -21.17 -11.32 -5.45
N ARG A 339 -21.61 -11.41 -4.19
CA ARG A 339 -22.51 -10.41 -3.57
C ARG A 339 -21.87 -9.03 -3.47
N TYR A 340 -20.59 -9.00 -3.08
CA TYR A 340 -19.82 -7.77 -3.03
C TYR A 340 -19.72 -7.08 -4.41
N THR A 341 -19.51 -7.86 -5.48
CA THR A 341 -19.52 -7.35 -6.85
C THR A 341 -20.82 -6.61 -7.19
N GLU A 342 -21.97 -7.18 -6.82
CA GLU A 342 -23.28 -6.56 -7.06
C GLU A 342 -23.44 -5.25 -6.27
N HIS A 343 -23.11 -5.27 -4.98
CA HIS A 343 -23.17 -4.08 -4.13
C HIS A 343 -22.27 -2.94 -4.63
N VAL A 344 -21.07 -3.26 -5.10
CA VAL A 344 -20.16 -2.28 -5.70
C VAL A 344 -20.70 -1.76 -7.04
N ALA A 345 -21.20 -2.64 -7.91
CA ALA A 345 -21.78 -2.24 -9.20
C ALA A 345 -22.96 -1.28 -9.02
N GLU A 346 -23.86 -1.58 -8.08
CA GLU A 346 -24.97 -0.69 -7.74
C GLU A 346 -24.50 0.66 -7.20
N HIS A 347 -23.46 0.67 -6.37
CA HIS A 347 -22.92 1.91 -5.84
C HIS A 347 -22.28 2.77 -6.94
N LEU A 348 -21.40 2.18 -7.77
CA LEU A 348 -20.72 2.87 -8.86
C LEU A 348 -21.70 3.42 -9.91
N SER A 349 -22.89 2.81 -10.05
CA SER A 349 -23.95 3.34 -10.93
C SER A 349 -24.57 4.66 -10.46
N LYS A 350 -24.35 5.04 -9.20
CA LYS A 350 -24.93 6.23 -8.56
C LYS A 350 -23.89 7.31 -8.31
N GLU A 351 -22.66 6.91 -8.01
CA GLU A 351 -21.60 7.81 -7.57
C GLU A 351 -20.25 7.33 -8.08
N LYS A 352 -19.45 8.26 -8.61
CA LYS A 352 -18.07 7.98 -8.98
C LYS A 352 -17.18 8.12 -7.75
N THR A 353 -16.60 7.01 -7.30
CA THR A 353 -15.77 6.97 -6.09
C THR A 353 -14.28 6.85 -6.37
N LYS A 354 -13.49 7.46 -5.49
CA LYS A 354 -12.04 7.52 -5.58
C LYS A 354 -11.40 7.17 -4.25
N HIS A 355 -10.22 6.56 -4.32
CA HIS A 355 -9.27 6.47 -3.22
C HIS A 355 -8.54 7.80 -3.09
N VAL A 356 -8.49 8.31 -1.86
CA VAL A 356 -7.64 9.45 -1.50
C VAL A 356 -6.27 8.91 -1.11
N ASN A 357 -5.23 9.32 -1.82
CA ASN A 357 -3.86 8.93 -1.57
C ASN A 357 -3.10 10.10 -0.98
N LEU A 358 -2.39 9.83 0.12
CA LEU A 358 -1.42 10.75 0.70
C LEU A 358 -0.04 10.34 0.22
N VAL A 359 0.68 11.29 -0.38
CA VAL A 359 2.10 11.17 -0.65
C VAL A 359 2.86 12.05 0.33
N ILE A 360 3.93 11.52 0.92
CA ILE A 360 4.79 12.25 1.84
C ILE A 360 6.25 11.92 1.55
N SER A 361 7.06 12.98 1.46
CA SER A 361 8.52 12.90 1.38
C SER A 361 9.11 13.51 2.64
N MET A 362 10.09 12.84 3.23
CA MET A 362 10.77 13.31 4.43
C MET A 362 12.27 13.07 4.40
N THR A 363 13.00 13.97 5.04
CA THR A 363 14.45 13.92 5.20
C THR A 363 14.82 13.53 6.62
N LYS A 364 15.72 12.56 6.79
CA LYS A 364 16.28 12.24 8.11
C LYS A 364 17.19 13.39 8.59
N LYS A 365 16.93 13.85 9.82
CA LYS A 365 17.70 14.90 10.51
C LYS A 365 19.12 14.51 10.89
#